data_AF-A0A2B7YCL6-F1
#
_entry.id   AF-A0A2B7YCL6-F1
#
_cell.length_a   1.000
_cell.length_b   1.000
_cell.length_c   1.000
_cell.angle_alpha   90.00
_cell.angle_beta   90.00
_cell.angle_gamma   90.00
#
_symmetry.space_group_name_H-M   'P 1'
#
loop_
_entity.id
_entity.type
_entity.pdbx_description
1 polymer ?
#
loop_
_entity_poly.entity_id
_entity_poly.type
_entity_poly.pdbx_seq_one_letter_code
_entity_poly.pdbx_strand_id
1 'polypeptide(L)'
;MFLSKYVFPGADASTPLTWYIHFLESAGWEVKSVDTIGIHYSGTIWRWYRNWLGNADNIKAKYGNRWYRIWEYFLAYSTIMPRQGSATCYQITLVKNLNCVHRVDGIPMQYSLSTALDVSRAAGKSAFPTK
;
A
#
# COMPACT_ATOMS: atom_id res chain seq x y z
N MET A 1 -3.43 -15.36 16.60
CA MET A 1 -3.37 -15.61 15.15
C MET A 1 -1.96 -16.04 14.75
N PHE A 2 -1.76 -16.71 13.61
CA PHE A 2 -0.45 -17.24 13.18
C PHE A 2 0.67 -16.19 13.17
N LEU A 3 0.43 -15.03 12.54
CA LEU A 3 1.41 -13.94 12.41
C LEU A 3 1.93 -13.45 13.75
N SER A 4 1.03 -13.16 14.71
CA SER A 4 1.41 -12.66 16.04
C SER A 4 2.18 -13.67 16.89
N LYS A 5 2.02 -14.97 16.61
CA LYS A 5 2.71 -16.03 17.34
C LYS A 5 4.09 -16.37 16.76
N TYR A 6 4.25 -16.31 15.44
CA TYR A 6 5.41 -16.90 14.76
C TYR A 6 6.24 -15.94 13.92
N VAL A 7 5.72 -14.75 13.56
CA VAL A 7 6.40 -13.85 12.61
C VAL A 7 6.56 -12.44 13.18
N PHE A 8 5.46 -11.80 13.60
CA PHE A 8 5.44 -10.41 14.08
C PHE A 8 4.69 -10.29 15.41
N PRO A 9 5.32 -10.61 16.55
CA PRO A 9 4.71 -10.43 17.86
C PRO A 9 4.33 -8.97 18.10
N GLY A 10 3.06 -8.72 18.44
CA GLY A 10 2.53 -7.38 18.74
C GLY A 10 2.17 -6.50 17.55
N ALA A 11 2.37 -6.96 16.31
CA ALA A 11 2.00 -6.19 15.12
C ALA A 11 0.51 -6.35 14.75
N ASP A 12 -0.13 -5.24 14.42
CA ASP A 12 -1.41 -5.20 13.71
C ASP A 12 -1.17 -4.71 12.28
N ALA A 13 -1.08 -5.67 11.34
CA ALA A 13 -0.78 -5.40 9.93
C ALA A 13 -2.03 -5.20 9.07
N SER A 14 -3.22 -5.13 9.68
CA SER A 14 -4.52 -5.21 9.00
C SER A 14 -5.46 -4.05 9.32
N THR A 15 -4.93 -2.97 9.88
CA THR A 15 -5.75 -1.80 10.19
C THR A 15 -6.32 -1.16 8.92
N PRO A 16 -7.61 -0.78 8.92
CA PRO A 16 -8.24 -0.16 7.77
C PRO A 16 -7.69 1.25 7.54
N LEU A 17 -7.83 1.77 6.32
CA LEU A 17 -7.38 3.13 5.96
C LEU A 17 -7.87 4.19 6.96
N THR A 18 -9.14 4.09 7.39
CA THR A 18 -9.76 4.97 8.39
C THR A 18 -8.93 5.11 9.66
N TRP A 19 -8.29 4.04 10.14
CA TRP A 19 -7.48 4.10 11.35
C TRP A 19 -6.34 5.09 11.19
N TYR A 20 -5.58 4.97 10.09
CA TYR A 20 -4.48 5.88 9.80
C TYR A 20 -4.96 7.32 9.62
N ILE A 21 -5.96 7.53 8.77
CA ILE A 21 -6.48 8.87 8.44
C ILE A 21 -6.98 9.57 9.71
N HIS A 22 -7.71 8.87 10.58
CA HIS A 22 -8.19 9.42 11.84
C HIS A 22 -7.07 10.00 12.71
N PHE A 23 -5.98 9.26 12.91
CA PHE A 23 -4.85 9.74 13.72
C PHE A 23 -4.07 10.85 13.03
N LEU A 24 -3.93 10.79 11.70
CA LEU A 24 -3.25 11.83 10.93
C LEU A 24 -4.00 13.17 11.01
N GLU A 25 -5.31 13.15 10.80
CA GLU A 25 -6.16 14.34 10.91
C GLU A 25 -6.23 14.87 12.36
N SER A 26 -6.36 13.97 13.34
CA SER A 26 -6.35 14.36 14.76
C SER A 26 -5.02 15.00 15.19
N ALA A 27 -3.92 14.66 14.52
CA ALA A 27 -2.60 15.27 14.71
C ALA A 27 -2.37 16.55 13.90
N GLY A 28 -3.40 17.08 13.22
CA GLY A 28 -3.35 18.33 12.47
C GLY A 28 -2.73 18.22 11.07
N TRP A 29 -2.73 17.03 10.48
CA TRP A 29 -2.33 16.85 9.08
C TRP A 29 -3.53 16.89 8.13
N GLU A 30 -3.34 17.47 6.96
CA GLU A 30 -4.24 17.36 5.81
C GLU A 30 -3.70 16.30 4.84
N VAL A 31 -4.58 15.42 4.37
CA VAL A 31 -4.26 14.38 3.40
C VAL A 31 -4.28 14.96 1.99
N LYS A 32 -3.18 14.78 1.24
CA LYS A 32 -3.03 15.26 -0.14
C LYS A 32 -3.26 14.16 -1.17
N SER A 33 -2.79 12.95 -0.89
CA SER A 33 -3.05 11.78 -1.72
C SER A 33 -2.96 10.50 -0.90
N VAL A 34 -3.66 9.47 -1.36
CA VAL A 34 -3.55 8.09 -0.86
C VAL A 34 -3.43 7.17 -2.06
N ASP A 35 -2.31 6.48 -2.17
CA ASP A 35 -2.09 5.45 -3.18
C ASP A 35 -2.18 4.07 -2.55
N THR A 36 -3.09 3.23 -3.06
CA THR A 36 -3.17 1.82 -2.64
C THR A 36 -2.15 1.01 -3.44
N ILE A 37 -1.05 0.63 -2.79
CA ILE A 37 0.09 -0.02 -3.44
C ILE A 37 0.22 -1.51 -3.09
N GLY A 38 -0.81 -2.11 -2.45
CA GLY A 38 -0.79 -3.50 -2.00
C GLY A 38 -0.45 -4.53 -3.10
N ILE A 39 -0.88 -4.31 -4.34
CA ILE A 39 -0.56 -5.23 -5.44
C ILE A 39 0.94 -5.32 -5.72
N HIS A 40 1.68 -4.22 -5.54
CA HIS A 40 3.14 -4.21 -5.67
C HIS A 40 3.80 -4.96 -4.51
N TYR A 41 3.22 -4.85 -3.32
CA TYR A 41 3.65 -5.63 -2.16
C TYR A 41 3.41 -7.13 -2.36
N SER A 42 2.26 -7.54 -2.92
CA SER A 42 2.01 -8.92 -3.36
C SER A 42 3.10 -9.42 -4.29
N GLY A 43 3.43 -8.65 -5.33
CA GLY A 43 4.49 -8.99 -6.29
C GLY A 43 5.88 -9.09 -5.66
N THR A 44 6.15 -8.29 -4.63
CA THR A 44 7.42 -8.33 -3.87
C THR A 44 7.51 -9.62 -3.06
N ILE A 45 6.49 -9.94 -2.27
CA ILE A 45 6.48 -11.18 -1.48
C ILE A 45 6.49 -12.42 -2.37
N TRP A 46 5.85 -12.38 -3.54
CA TRP A 46 5.94 -13.47 -4.52
C TRP A 46 7.38 -13.77 -4.93
N ARG A 47 8.19 -12.74 -5.19
CA ARG A 47 9.62 -12.91 -5.52
C ARG A 47 10.39 -13.50 -4.34
N TRP A 48 10.10 -13.04 -3.12
CA TRP A 48 10.70 -13.60 -1.90
C TRP A 48 10.32 -15.06 -1.68
N TYR A 49 9.06 -15.42 -1.91
CA TYR A 49 8.56 -16.78 -1.81
C TYR A 49 9.29 -17.72 -2.78
N ARG A 50 9.43 -17.32 -4.05
CA ARG A 50 10.20 -18.08 -5.05
C ARG A 50 11.65 -18.28 -4.62
N ASN A 51 12.28 -17.23 -4.11
CA ASN A 51 13.66 -17.31 -3.62
C ASN A 51 13.77 -18.24 -2.40
N TRP A 52 12.79 -18.23 -1.50
CA TRP A 52 12.73 -19.12 -0.33
C TRP A 52 12.63 -20.59 -0.75
N LEU A 53 11.71 -20.91 -1.66
CA LEU A 53 11.55 -22.27 -2.18
C LEU A 53 12.81 -22.75 -2.92
N GLY A 54 13.41 -21.89 -3.75
CA GLY A 54 14.62 -22.21 -4.51
C GLY A 54 15.86 -22.45 -3.66
N ASN A 55 15.86 -22.07 -2.37
CA ASN A 55 16.98 -22.23 -1.44
C ASN A 55 16.63 -23.17 -0.27
N ALA A 56 15.63 -24.04 -0.44
CA ALA A 56 15.08 -24.85 0.64
C ALA A 56 16.13 -25.68 1.39
N ASP A 57 17.06 -26.34 0.70
CA ASP A 57 18.06 -27.21 1.34
C ASP A 57 19.02 -26.42 2.22
N ASN A 58 19.54 -25.30 1.73
CA ASN A 58 20.41 -24.41 2.48
C ASN A 58 19.71 -23.83 3.73
N ILE A 59 18.44 -23.45 3.59
CA ILE A 59 17.66 -22.87 4.68
C ILE A 59 17.32 -23.94 5.72
N LYS A 60 16.90 -25.14 5.29
CA LYS A 60 16.61 -26.26 6.20
C LYS A 60 17.87 -26.73 6.94
N ALA A 61 19.02 -26.76 6.27
CA ALA A 61 20.29 -27.09 6.91
C ALA A 61 20.67 -26.07 8.01
N LYS A 62 20.42 -24.78 7.76
CA LYS A 62 20.78 -23.71 8.70
C LYS A 62 19.77 -23.49 9.83
N TYR A 63 18.47 -23.57 9.55
CA TYR A 63 17.40 -23.16 10.47
C TYR A 63 16.44 -24.29 10.85
N GLY A 64 16.53 -25.45 10.20
CA GLY A 64 15.67 -26.60 10.43
C GLY A 64 14.31 -26.54 9.73
N ASN A 65 13.67 -27.71 9.64
CA ASN A 65 12.40 -27.89 8.92
C ASN A 65 11.24 -27.07 9.50
N ARG A 66 11.20 -26.88 10.82
CA ARG A 66 10.12 -26.13 11.48
C ARG A 66 10.11 -24.67 11.02
N TRP A 67 11.26 -24.00 11.07
CA TRP A 67 11.38 -22.61 10.63
C TRP A 67 11.14 -22.45 9.14
N TYR A 68 11.66 -23.38 8.34
CA TYR A 68 11.39 -23.41 6.90
C TYR A 68 9.88 -23.36 6.58
N ARG A 69 9.09 -24.24 7.22
CA ARG A 69 7.64 -24.34 6.99
C ARG A 69 6.86 -23.12 7.48
N ILE A 70 7.26 -22.53 8.61
CA ILE A 70 6.62 -21.30 9.12
C ILE A 70 6.75 -20.17 8.09
N TRP A 71 7.95 -19.97 7.57
CA TRP A 71 8.22 -18.91 6.60
C TRP A 71 7.64 -19.21 5.22
N GLU A 72 7.66 -20.48 4.79
CA GLU A 72 7.01 -20.91 3.56
C GLU A 72 5.51 -20.59 3.58
N TYR A 73 4.81 -20.96 4.66
CA TYR A 73 3.41 -20.62 4.83
C TYR A 73 3.18 -19.11 4.91
N PHE A 74 4.00 -18.39 5.68
CA PHE A 74 3.90 -16.93 5.82
C PHE A 74 4.01 -16.22 4.46
N LEU A 75 5.03 -16.56 3.66
CA LEU A 75 5.29 -15.92 2.37
C LEU A 75 4.20 -16.26 1.35
N ALA A 76 3.74 -17.51 1.30
CA ALA A 76 2.64 -17.92 0.43
C ALA A 76 1.35 -17.14 0.77
N TYR A 77 0.96 -17.13 2.05
CA TYR A 77 -0.23 -16.42 2.52
C TYR A 77 -0.14 -14.91 2.26
N SER A 78 1.01 -14.30 2.58
CA SER A 78 1.23 -12.85 2.45
C SER A 78 1.35 -12.38 1.01
N THR A 79 1.56 -13.30 0.06
CA THR A 79 1.43 -13.00 -1.38
C THR A 79 -0.04 -12.80 -1.76
N ILE A 80 -0.95 -13.59 -1.19
CA ILE A 80 -2.36 -13.64 -1.59
C ILE A 80 -3.15 -12.49 -0.96
N MET A 81 -2.94 -12.19 0.33
CA MET A 81 -3.75 -11.21 1.06
C MET A 81 -3.87 -9.83 0.38
N PRO A 82 -2.77 -9.18 -0.05
CA PRO A 82 -2.85 -7.91 -0.75
C PRO A 82 -3.26 -7.98 -2.20
N ARG A 83 -3.20 -9.16 -2.82
CA ARG A 83 -3.78 -9.40 -4.15
C ARG A 83 -5.31 -9.40 -4.10
N GLN A 84 -5.91 -9.94 -3.04
CA GLN A 84 -7.37 -10.06 -2.90
C GLN A 84 -8.00 -8.94 -2.05
N GLY A 85 -7.21 -8.00 -1.52
CA GLY A 85 -7.70 -6.85 -0.76
C GLY A 85 -8.00 -7.12 0.72
N SER A 86 -7.60 -8.27 1.28
CA SER A 86 -7.81 -8.57 2.71
C SER A 86 -6.82 -7.86 3.65
N ALA A 87 -5.68 -7.42 3.12
CA ALA A 87 -4.72 -6.53 3.77
C ALA A 87 -4.01 -5.74 2.67
N THR A 88 -3.52 -4.53 2.89
CA THR A 88 -2.88 -3.76 1.83
C THR A 88 -1.84 -2.80 2.38
N CYS A 89 -1.10 -2.16 1.47
CA CYS A 89 -0.16 -1.10 1.79
C CYS A 89 -0.69 0.22 1.21
N TYR A 90 -0.61 1.29 1.98
CA TYR A 90 -0.96 2.64 1.55
C TYR A 90 0.29 3.52 1.56
N GLN A 91 0.44 4.33 0.53
CA GLN A 91 1.34 5.48 0.56
C GLN A 91 0.47 6.72 0.73
N ILE A 92 0.70 7.47 1.82
CA ILE A 92 -0.12 8.63 2.18
C ILE A 92 0.76 9.87 2.16
N THR A 93 0.41 10.84 1.31
CA THR A 93 1.08 12.15 1.27
C THR A 93 0.31 13.15 2.12
N LEU A 94 1.02 13.85 2.99
CA LEU A 94 0.44 14.75 3.99
C LEU A 94 1.08 16.14 3.95
N VAL A 95 0.31 17.13 4.35
CA VAL A 95 0.81 18.48 4.65
C VAL A 95 0.25 18.96 5.99
N LYS A 96 0.94 19.87 6.66
CA LYS A 96 0.38 20.49 7.87
C LYS A 96 -0.88 21.28 7.51
N ASN A 97 -1.95 21.11 8.27
CA ASN A 97 -3.20 21.84 8.06
C ASN A 97 -3.10 23.25 8.67
N LEU A 98 -2.32 24.12 8.02
CA LEU A 98 -2.09 25.51 8.43
C LEU A 98 -2.62 26.46 7.36
N ASN A 99 -3.06 27.65 7.77
CA ASN A 99 -3.56 28.67 6.85
C ASN A 99 -2.46 29.18 5.88
N CYS A 100 -1.19 29.06 6.26
CA CYS A 100 -0.05 29.42 5.40
C CYS A 100 0.21 28.42 4.26
N VAL A 101 -0.49 27.27 4.23
CA VAL A 101 -0.36 26.30 3.14
C VAL A 101 -1.36 26.64 2.04
N HIS A 102 -0.86 27.17 0.94
CA HIS A 102 -1.66 27.51 -0.23
C HIS A 102 -2.02 26.25 -1.03
N ARG A 103 -3.28 25.80 -0.92
CA ARG A 103 -3.76 24.55 -1.54
C ARG A 103 -3.71 24.55 -3.06
N VAL A 104 -3.74 25.73 -3.67
CA VAL A 104 -3.62 25.92 -5.12
C VAL A 104 -2.27 25.44 -5.66
N ASP A 105 -1.20 25.53 -4.85
CA ASP A 105 0.15 25.10 -5.26
C ASP A 105 0.26 23.58 -5.39
N GLY A 106 -0.68 22.82 -4.81
CA GLY A 106 -0.73 21.37 -4.90
C GLY A 106 -1.39 20.83 -6.16
N ILE A 107 -2.04 21.67 -6.98
CA ILE A 107 -2.75 21.23 -8.19
C ILE A 107 -1.85 20.43 -9.16
N PRO A 108 -0.59 20.84 -9.45
CA PRO A 108 0.29 20.09 -10.35
C PRO A 108 0.63 18.67 -9.87
N MET A 109 0.47 18.37 -8.58
CA MET A 109 0.76 17.06 -8.00
C MET A 109 -0.43 16.09 -8.07
N GLN A 110 -1.60 16.54 -8.57
CA GLN A 110 -2.81 15.72 -8.69
C GLN A 110 -2.85 14.97 -10.03
N TYR A 111 -1.88 14.08 -10.25
CA TYR A 111 -1.64 13.40 -11.54
C TYR A 111 -2.85 12.64 -12.11
N SER A 112 -3.71 12.09 -11.25
CA SER A 112 -4.94 11.42 -11.68
C SER A 112 -5.93 12.40 -12.33
N LEU A 113 -5.99 13.65 -11.85
CA LEU A 113 -6.85 14.66 -12.43
C LEU A 113 -6.28 15.23 -13.73
N SER A 114 -4.97 15.43 -13.82
CA SER A 114 -4.35 15.89 -15.08
C SER A 114 -4.60 14.89 -16.20
N THR A 115 -4.42 13.60 -15.92
CA THR A 115 -4.70 12.53 -16.88
C THR A 115 -6.17 12.50 -17.29
N ALA A 116 -7.10 12.60 -16.33
CA ALA A 116 -8.53 12.66 -16.63
C ALA A 116 -8.93 13.90 -17.45
N LEU A 117 -8.33 15.05 -17.16
CA LEU A 117 -8.55 16.29 -17.89
C LEU A 117 -8.05 16.19 -19.34
N ASP A 118 -6.87 15.60 -19.56
CA ASP A 118 -6.33 15.41 -20.90
C ASP A 118 -7.19 14.45 -21.74
N VAL A 119 -7.73 13.39 -21.13
CA VAL A 119 -8.72 12.51 -21.78
C VAL A 119 -10.00 13.27 -22.14
N SER A 120 -10.51 14.12 -21.24
CA SER A 120 -11.70 14.94 -21.50
C SER A 120 -11.49 15.96 -22.62
N ARG A 121 -10.30 16.60 -22.64
CA ARG A 121 -9.88 17.53 -23.70
C ARG A 121 -9.79 16.84 -25.06
N ALA A 122 -9.12 15.69 -25.12
CA ALA A 122 -9.03 14.89 -26.33
C ALA A 122 -10.41 14.47 -26.87
N ALA A 123 -11.38 14.28 -25.97
CA ALA A 123 -12.77 13.97 -26.33
C ALA A 123 -13.62 15.21 -26.70
N GLY A 124 -13.07 16.44 -26.67
CA GLY A 124 -13.80 17.68 -26.90
C GLY A 124 -14.82 18.05 -25.81
N LYS A 125 -14.78 17.36 -24.65
CA LYS A 125 -15.76 17.51 -23.56
C LYS A 125 -15.33 18.48 -22.46
N SER A 126 -14.24 19.20 -22.69
CA SER A 126 -13.64 20.10 -21.70
C SER A 126 -14.08 21.56 -21.80
N ALA A 127 -14.77 21.93 -22.88
CA ALA A 127 -15.31 23.28 -23.05
C ALA A 127 -16.63 23.44 -22.29
N PHE A 128 -16.82 24.59 -21.64
CA PHE A 128 -18.13 24.96 -21.12
C PHE A 128 -19.13 25.12 -22.30
N PRO A 129 -20.41 24.76 -22.11
CA PRO A 129 -21.42 25.02 -23.13
C PRO A 129 -21.45 26.52 -23.43
N THR A 130 -21.18 26.90 -24.67
CA THR A 130 -21.51 28.24 -25.17
C THR A 130 -23.03 28.34 -25.29
N LYS A 131 -23.60 29.36 -24.65
CA LYS A 131 -25.01 29.71 -24.81
C LYS A 131 -25.33 30.11 -26.24
#